data_AF-T1CSY4-F1
#
_entry.id   AF-T1CSY4-F1
#
_cell.length_a   1.000
_cell.length_b   1.000
_cell.length_c   1.000
_cell.angle_alpha   90.00
_cell.angle_beta   90.00
_cell.angle_gamma   90.00
#
_symmetry.space_group_name_H-M   'P 1'
#
loop_
_entity.id
_entity.type
_entity.pdbx_description
1 polymer ?
#
loop_
_entity_poly.entity_id
_entity_poly.type
_entity_poly.pdbx_seq_one_letter_code
_entity_poly.pdbx_strand_id
1 'polypeptide(L)'
;NHAYRGMTRRNRSMFGRPGTLYIYRIHRVVCANAVTRPGEAVLLRAARPLGPMADSTRGPGRLARALGFRLADDGTDMVDSPTIVWYGRREIPPIVAGPRVGIRRAADAPLRWAIRGSPWVSLPRPPGGASRPTGA
;
A
#
# COMPACT_ATOMS: atom_id res chain seq x y z
N ASN A 1 3.05 1.53 13.97
CA ASN A 1 1.64 1.37 13.57
C ASN A 1 0.88 2.56 14.15
N HIS A 2 -0.05 3.18 13.41
CA HIS A 2 -0.88 4.28 13.92
C HIS A 2 -1.87 3.84 15.01
N ALA A 3 -2.21 2.55 15.08
CA ALA A 3 -3.09 1.98 16.11
C ALA A 3 -2.38 1.56 17.40
N TYR A 4 -1.05 1.76 17.54
CA TYR A 4 -0.31 1.18 18.67
C TYR A 4 -0.71 1.71 20.05
N ARG A 5 -1.25 2.94 20.12
CA ARG A 5 -1.80 3.56 21.34
C ARG A 5 -3.33 3.44 21.41
N GLY A 6 -3.92 2.57 20.62
CA GLY A 6 -5.36 2.48 20.47
C GLY A 6 -5.96 3.52 19.52
N MET A 7 -7.28 3.65 19.60
CA MET A 7 -8.09 4.47 18.72
C MET A 7 -7.99 5.96 19.09
N THR A 8 -7.94 6.80 18.07
CA THR A 8 -7.96 8.26 18.13
C THR A 8 -8.85 8.78 17.01
N ARG A 9 -9.22 10.08 17.06
CA ARG A 9 -9.99 10.69 15.96
C ARG A 9 -9.30 10.54 14.59
N ARG A 10 -7.95 10.57 14.54
CA ARG A 10 -7.16 10.53 13.30
C ARG A 10 -7.04 9.14 12.67
N ASN A 11 -7.13 8.08 13.46
CA ASN A 11 -6.98 6.70 12.97
C ASN A 11 -8.28 5.90 13.08
N ARG A 12 -9.43 6.55 13.34
CA ARG A 12 -10.72 5.88 13.58
C ARG A 12 -11.07 4.89 12.47
N SER A 13 -10.84 5.27 11.20
CA SER A 13 -11.11 4.43 10.03
C SER A 13 -10.27 3.16 10.02
N MET A 14 -9.07 3.17 10.59
CA MET A 14 -8.24 1.97 10.77
C MET A 14 -8.86 0.92 11.71
N PHE A 15 -9.85 1.32 12.51
CA PHE A 15 -10.63 0.44 13.37
C PHE A 15 -11.99 0.06 12.77
N GLY A 16 -12.24 0.43 11.51
CA GLY A 16 -13.41 0.00 10.75
C GLY A 16 -13.39 -1.49 10.40
N ARG A 17 -14.39 -1.91 9.61
CA ARG A 17 -14.46 -3.29 9.11
C ARG A 17 -13.31 -3.58 8.12
N PRO A 18 -12.94 -4.85 7.93
CA PRO A 18 -12.07 -5.24 6.82
C PRO A 18 -12.59 -4.69 5.49
N GLY A 19 -11.70 -4.15 4.65
CA GLY A 19 -12.07 -3.47 3.41
C GLY A 19 -12.29 -1.97 3.54
N THR A 20 -12.28 -1.39 4.75
CA THR A 20 -12.27 0.08 4.91
C THR A 20 -10.97 0.69 4.39
N LEU A 21 -11.08 1.75 3.60
CA LEU A 21 -9.96 2.56 3.15
C LEU A 21 -9.51 3.48 4.29
N TYR A 22 -8.27 3.28 4.77
CA TYR A 22 -7.65 4.17 5.74
C TYR A 22 -6.67 5.12 5.06
N ILE A 23 -6.98 6.41 5.04
CA ILE A 23 -6.14 7.46 4.47
C ILE A 23 -5.58 8.36 5.56
N TYR A 24 -4.29 8.66 5.47
CA TYR A 24 -3.66 9.67 6.30
C TYR A 24 -2.70 10.54 5.49
N ARG A 25 -2.52 11.78 5.96
CA ARG A 25 -1.53 12.71 5.40
C ARG A 25 -0.19 12.58 6.10
N ILE A 26 0.89 12.49 5.31
CA ILE A 26 2.28 12.60 5.75
C ILE A 26 2.97 13.67 4.91
N HIS A 27 3.46 14.73 5.56
CA HIS A 27 3.90 15.95 4.88
C HIS A 27 2.83 16.45 3.89
N ARG A 28 3.19 16.57 2.60
CA ARG A 28 2.30 17.06 1.53
C ARG A 28 1.62 15.95 0.72
N VAL A 29 1.76 14.69 1.11
CA VAL A 29 1.15 13.55 0.39
C VAL A 29 0.19 12.78 1.29
N VAL A 30 -0.77 12.10 0.68
CA VAL A 30 -1.63 11.14 1.36
C VAL A 30 -1.12 9.71 1.13
N CYS A 31 -1.43 8.80 2.04
CA CYS A 31 -1.13 7.37 1.92
C CYS A 31 -2.41 6.59 2.17
N ALA A 32 -2.67 5.58 1.35
CA ALA A 32 -3.87 4.77 1.39
C ALA A 32 -3.55 3.35 1.89
N ASN A 33 -4.38 2.83 2.78
CA ASN A 33 -4.24 1.51 3.38
C ASN A 33 -5.58 0.79 3.31
N ALA A 34 -5.57 -0.53 3.12
CA ALA A 34 -6.76 -1.37 3.26
C ALA A 34 -6.80 -1.97 4.66
N VAL A 35 -7.86 -1.71 5.42
CA VAL A 35 -8.06 -2.30 6.74
C VAL A 35 -8.29 -3.80 6.61
N THR A 36 -7.62 -4.59 7.44
CA THR A 36 -7.73 -6.06 7.46
C THR A 36 -8.44 -6.59 8.70
N ARG A 37 -8.33 -5.84 9.81
CA ARG A 37 -9.08 -6.02 11.06
C ARG A 37 -8.92 -4.75 11.91
N PRO A 38 -9.73 -4.53 12.96
CA PRO A 38 -9.64 -3.32 13.75
C PRO A 38 -8.21 -3.06 14.28
N GLY A 39 -7.64 -1.90 13.91
CA GLY A 39 -6.29 -1.50 14.29
C GLY A 39 -5.18 -2.04 13.37
N GLU A 40 -5.52 -2.74 12.29
CA GLU A 40 -4.57 -3.30 11.32
C GLU A 40 -4.96 -3.02 9.89
N ALA A 41 -3.96 -2.64 9.09
CA ALA A 41 -4.14 -2.29 7.70
C ALA A 41 -2.88 -2.57 6.89
N VAL A 42 -3.06 -2.81 5.60
CA VAL A 42 -1.99 -2.97 4.61
C VAL A 42 -1.84 -1.69 3.82
N LEU A 43 -0.66 -1.08 3.89
CA LEU A 43 -0.31 0.10 3.09
C LEU A 43 -0.12 -0.27 1.62
N LEU A 44 -0.83 0.41 0.73
CA LEU A 44 -0.61 0.33 -0.71
C LEU A 44 0.64 1.13 -1.10
N ARG A 45 1.65 0.46 -1.65
CA ARG A 45 2.99 1.07 -1.86
C ARG A 45 3.36 1.34 -3.30
N ALA A 46 2.92 0.49 -4.22
CA ALA A 46 3.15 0.66 -5.64
C ALA A 46 2.25 -0.28 -6.45
N ALA A 47 2.03 0.04 -7.73
CA ALA A 47 1.26 -0.79 -8.65
C ALA A 47 1.83 -0.72 -10.08
N ARG A 48 1.57 -1.74 -10.90
CA ARG A 48 1.76 -1.69 -12.35
C ARG A 48 0.54 -1.01 -12.98
N PRO A 49 0.68 0.13 -13.67
CA PRO A 49 -0.41 0.69 -14.46
C PRO A 49 -0.82 -0.29 -15.58
N LEU A 50 -2.12 -0.42 -15.84
CA LEU A 50 -2.64 -1.22 -16.98
C LEU A 50 -2.89 -0.37 -18.24
N GLY A 51 -2.91 0.95 -18.08
CA GLY A 51 -2.99 1.92 -19.16
C GLY A 51 -2.10 3.13 -18.87
N PRO A 52 -2.16 4.17 -19.72
CA PRO A 52 -1.42 5.40 -19.52
C PRO A 52 -1.72 6.00 -18.14
N MET A 53 -0.67 6.45 -17.45
CA MET A 53 -0.78 7.09 -16.14
C MET A 53 0.11 8.33 -16.14
N ALA A 54 -0.47 9.49 -15.81
CA ALA A 54 0.28 10.75 -15.74
C ALA A 54 1.29 10.75 -14.59
N ASP A 55 0.91 10.15 -13.46
CA ASP A 55 1.74 10.05 -12.27
C ASP A 55 2.48 8.72 -12.17
N SER A 56 3.68 8.77 -11.60
CA SER A 56 4.40 7.56 -11.22
C SER A 56 3.61 6.76 -10.18
N THR A 57 3.45 5.46 -10.36
CA THR A 57 2.83 4.56 -9.36
C THR A 57 3.84 3.93 -8.41
N ARG A 58 5.11 4.37 -8.40
CA ARG A 58 6.20 3.79 -7.63
C ARG A 58 6.43 4.55 -6.32
N GLY A 59 5.61 4.26 -5.31
CA GLY A 59 5.72 4.83 -3.96
C GLY A 59 4.35 5.15 -3.38
N PRO A 60 4.15 5.08 -2.05
CA PRO A 60 2.80 5.11 -1.46
C PRO A 60 2.05 6.41 -1.76
N GLY A 61 2.70 7.57 -1.60
CA GLY A 61 2.07 8.85 -1.90
C GLY A 61 1.90 9.12 -3.39
N ARG A 62 2.76 8.55 -4.24
CA ARG A 62 2.63 8.70 -5.70
C ARG A 62 1.51 7.81 -6.24
N LEU A 63 1.41 6.57 -5.74
CA LEU A 63 0.29 5.67 -6.03
C LEU A 63 -1.04 6.27 -5.60
N ALA A 64 -1.12 6.82 -4.38
CA ALA A 64 -2.35 7.45 -3.91
C ALA A 64 -2.79 8.61 -4.82
N ARG A 65 -1.85 9.46 -5.26
CA ARG A 65 -2.14 10.52 -6.23
C ARG A 65 -2.58 9.97 -7.58
N ALA A 66 -1.87 8.99 -8.12
CA ALA A 66 -2.17 8.39 -9.41
C ALA A 66 -3.58 7.75 -9.44
N LEU A 67 -4.05 7.24 -8.29
CA LEU A 67 -5.40 6.71 -8.12
C LEU A 67 -6.45 7.77 -7.74
N GLY A 68 -6.06 9.04 -7.62
CA GLY A 68 -6.97 10.13 -7.26
C GLY A 68 -7.40 10.15 -5.80
N PHE A 69 -6.76 9.39 -4.90
CA PHE A 69 -7.12 9.37 -3.49
C PHE A 69 -6.78 10.69 -2.80
N ARG A 70 -7.72 11.17 -1.99
CA ARG A 70 -7.69 12.41 -1.20
C ARG A 70 -7.99 12.07 0.25
N LEU A 71 -7.72 13.00 1.15
CA LEU A 71 -8.04 12.81 2.57
C LEU A 71 -9.54 12.61 2.82
N ALA A 72 -10.39 13.16 1.95
CA ALA A 72 -11.85 13.03 2.02
C ALA A 72 -12.36 11.61 1.74
N ASP A 73 -11.53 10.74 1.16
CA ASP A 73 -11.91 9.35 0.85
C ASP A 73 -11.56 8.40 2.03
N ASP A 74 -11.14 8.95 3.18
CA ASP A 74 -10.92 8.17 4.40
C ASP A 74 -12.24 7.58 4.94
N GLY A 75 -12.23 6.28 5.23
CA GLY A 75 -13.41 5.55 5.70
C GLY A 75 -14.29 4.97 4.59
N THR A 76 -13.99 5.22 3.31
CA THR A 76 -14.69 4.61 2.17
C THR A 76 -14.61 3.09 2.23
N ASP A 77 -15.71 2.41 1.90
CA ASP A 77 -15.68 0.97 1.68
C ASP A 77 -15.03 0.66 0.32
N MET A 78 -14.02 -0.20 0.32
CA MET A 78 -13.35 -0.68 -0.89
C MET A 78 -14.01 -1.93 -1.47
N VAL A 79 -14.90 -2.62 -0.74
CA VAL A 79 -15.55 -3.87 -1.18
C VAL A 79 -16.82 -3.55 -1.94
N ASP A 80 -17.76 -2.86 -1.29
CA ASP A 80 -19.04 -2.46 -1.89
C ASP A 80 -18.94 -1.00 -2.34
N SER A 81 -18.04 -0.75 -3.30
CA SER A 81 -17.70 0.60 -3.77
C SER A 81 -18.19 0.86 -5.20
N PRO A 82 -18.83 2.00 -5.49
CA PRO A 82 -19.13 2.38 -6.87
C PRO A 82 -17.89 2.84 -7.65
N THR A 83 -16.78 3.16 -6.96
CA THR A 83 -15.58 3.77 -7.57
C THR A 83 -14.33 2.90 -7.46
N ILE A 84 -14.32 1.89 -6.58
CA ILE A 84 -13.22 0.94 -6.43
C ILE A 84 -13.70 -0.44 -6.90
N VAL A 85 -13.16 -0.88 -8.05
CA VAL A 85 -13.49 -2.17 -8.65
C VAL A 85 -12.31 -3.13 -8.52
N TRP A 86 -12.56 -4.29 -7.93
CA TRP A 86 -11.57 -5.36 -7.81
C TRP A 86 -11.75 -6.39 -8.92
N TYR A 87 -10.68 -6.59 -9.70
CA TYR A 87 -10.58 -7.72 -10.62
C TYR A 87 -9.77 -8.82 -9.93
N GLY A 88 -10.41 -9.96 -9.70
CA GLY A 88 -9.72 -11.13 -9.16
C GLY A 88 -8.58 -11.58 -10.07
N ARG A 89 -7.41 -11.83 -9.49
CA ARG A 89 -6.34 -12.60 -10.16
C ARG A 89 -6.36 -14.02 -9.64
N ARG A 90 -6.39 -15.00 -10.54
CA ARG A 90 -6.32 -16.43 -10.19
C ARG A 90 -4.92 -16.89 -9.77
N GLU A 91 -3.88 -16.17 -10.18
CA GLU A 91 -2.49 -16.55 -9.93
C GLU A 91 -1.78 -15.58 -8.98
N ILE A 92 -1.11 -16.15 -7.97
CA ILE A 92 -0.24 -15.42 -7.04
C ILE A 92 1.17 -15.35 -7.67
N PRO A 93 1.69 -14.15 -7.99
CA PRO A 93 3.03 -14.04 -8.55
C PRO A 93 4.11 -14.33 -7.50
N PRO A 94 5.37 -14.56 -7.88
CA PRO A 94 6.46 -14.75 -6.93
C PRO A 94 6.58 -13.54 -5.99
N ILE A 95 6.36 -13.74 -4.68
CA ILE A 95 6.44 -12.69 -3.66
C ILE A 95 7.78 -12.76 -2.93
N VAL A 96 8.34 -11.59 -2.62
CA VAL A 96 9.42 -11.42 -1.64
C VAL A 96 8.92 -10.62 -0.46
N ALA A 97 9.39 -10.97 0.74
CA ALA A 97 9.14 -10.26 1.97
C ALA A 97 10.43 -9.59 2.47
N GLY A 98 10.31 -8.46 3.16
CA GLY A 98 11.44 -7.78 3.75
C GLY A 98 11.03 -6.64 4.67
N PRO A 99 12.02 -5.88 5.17
CA PRO A 99 11.76 -4.78 6.08
C PRO A 99 10.93 -3.68 5.44
N ARG A 100 10.12 -3.02 6.28
CA ARG A 100 9.35 -1.83 5.89
C ARG A 100 10.28 -0.63 5.76
N VAL A 101 9.89 0.33 4.93
CA VAL A 101 10.68 1.55 4.67
C VAL A 101 10.14 2.71 5.50
N GLY A 102 11.04 3.51 6.06
CA GLY A 102 10.70 4.75 6.76
C GLY A 102 10.12 4.55 8.15
N ILE A 103 10.49 3.46 8.84
CA ILE A 103 10.08 3.19 10.22
C ILE A 103 11.30 2.98 11.12
N ARG A 104 11.16 3.32 12.41
CA ARG A 104 12.21 3.15 13.42
C ARG A 104 11.99 1.95 14.36
N ARG A 105 10.74 1.50 14.50
CA ARG A 105 10.34 0.40 15.40
C ARG A 105 10.00 -0.83 14.59
N ALA A 106 10.45 -2.01 15.03
CA ALA A 106 10.31 -3.26 14.28
C ALA A 106 10.77 -3.09 12.82
N ALA A 107 11.97 -2.50 12.66
CA ALA A 107 12.57 -2.15 11.39
C ALA A 107 12.95 -3.41 10.59
N ASP A 108 13.44 -4.44 11.28
CA ASP A 108 13.90 -5.69 10.66
C ASP A 108 12.77 -6.68 10.38
N ALA A 109 11.57 -6.43 10.92
CA ALA A 109 10.44 -7.32 10.73
C ALA A 109 10.02 -7.39 9.25
N PRO A 110 9.80 -8.58 8.67
CA PRO A 110 9.53 -8.79 7.24
C PRO A 110 8.07 -8.46 6.86
N LEU A 111 7.63 -7.26 7.19
CA LEU A 111 6.23 -6.79 7.06
C LEU A 111 6.02 -5.92 5.82
N ARG A 112 6.78 -6.18 4.76
CA ARG A 112 6.61 -5.56 3.44
C ARG A 112 6.74 -6.63 2.38
N TRP A 113 5.69 -6.79 1.59
CA TRP A 113 5.62 -7.73 0.48
C TRP A 113 5.73 -7.00 -0.85
N ALA A 114 6.39 -7.63 -1.83
CA ALA A 114 6.51 -7.13 -3.19
C ALA A 114 6.62 -8.28 -4.20
N ILE A 115 6.20 -8.03 -5.44
CA ILE A 115 6.40 -8.96 -6.55
C ILE A 115 7.89 -8.98 -6.92
N ARG A 116 8.51 -10.17 -6.88
CA ARG A 116 9.91 -10.39 -7.22
C ARG A 116 10.20 -9.90 -8.65
N GLY A 117 11.28 -9.15 -8.84
CA GLY A 117 11.72 -8.69 -10.16
C GLY A 117 10.85 -7.60 -10.79
N SER A 118 9.74 -7.18 -10.15
CA SER A 118 8.87 -6.17 -10.74
C SER A 118 9.55 -4.79 -10.76
N PRO A 119 9.59 -4.11 -11.93
CA PRO A 119 10.18 -2.78 -12.04
C PRO A 119 9.34 -1.72 -11.29
N TRP A 120 8.07 -2.03 -11.01
CA TRP A 120 7.11 -1.15 -10.35
C TRP A 120 7.30 -1.08 -8.84
N VAL A 121 8.10 -1.97 -8.24
CA VAL A 121 8.39 -1.90 -6.81
C VAL A 121 9.13 -0.60 -6.48
N SER A 122 8.64 0.12 -5.48
CA SER A 122 9.28 1.33 -4.96
C SER A 122 10.61 1.01 -4.27
N LEU A 123 11.56 1.95 -4.30
CA LEU A 123 12.86 1.79 -3.66
C LEU A 123 12.80 2.08 -2.14
N PRO A 124 13.72 1.50 -1.34
CA PRO A 124 14.58 0.36 -1.70
C PRO A 124 13.74 -0.90 -1.93
N ARG A 125 14.23 -1.88 -2.71
CA ARG A 125 13.50 -3.16 -2.89
C ARG A 125 13.74 -4.08 -1.68
N PRO A 126 12.78 -4.96 -1.31
CA PRO A 126 13.05 -6.03 -0.35
C PRO A 126 14.23 -6.91 -0.82
N PRO A 127 14.96 -7.56 0.10
CA PRO A 127 15.98 -8.56 -0.26
C PRO A 127 15.42 -9.61 -1.24
N GLY A 128 16.21 -9.99 -2.24
CA GLY A 128 15.78 -10.90 -3.31
C GLY A 128 14.76 -10.31 -4.29
N GLY A 129 14.37 -9.03 -4.16
CA GLY A 129 13.39 -8.35 -4.99
C GLY A 129 13.95 -7.72 -6.28
N ALA A 130 15.27 -7.64 -6.45
CA ALA A 130 15.88 -7.26 -7.71
C ALA A 130 15.60 -8.32 -8.79
N SER A 131 15.34 -7.89 -10.03
CA SER A 131 15.47 -8.77 -11.18
C SER A 131 16.95 -9.14 -11.29
N ARG A 132 17.28 -10.44 -11.45
CA ARG A 132 18.63 -10.78 -11.95
C ARG A 132 18.82 -10.01 -13.26
N PRO A 133 19.99 -9.38 -13.51
CA PRO A 133 20.27 -8.91 -14.85
C PRO A 133 20.15 -10.13 -15.77
N THR A 134 19.28 -10.04 -16.77
CA THR A 134 19.28 -10.98 -17.89
C THR A 134 20.59 -10.75 -18.63
N GLY A 135 21.61 -11.53 -18.30
CA GLY A 135 22.82 -11.64 -19.09
C GLY A 135 22.64 -12.77 -20.09
N ALA A 136 22.50 -12.39 -21.37
CA ALA A 136 22.99 -13.05 -22.58
C ALA A 136 22.60 -12.14 -23.76
#